data_AF-A0A1Q8JCH6-F1
#
_entry.id   AF-A0A1Q8JCH6-F1
#
_cell.length_a   1.000
_cell.length_b   1.000
_cell.length_c   1.000
_cell.angle_alpha   90.00
_cell.angle_beta   90.00
_cell.angle_gamma   90.00
#
_symmetry.space_group_name_H-M   'P 1'
#
loop_
_entity.id
_entity.type
_entity.pdbx_description
1 polymer ?
#
loop_
_entity_poly.entity_id
_entity_poly.type
_entity_poly.pdbx_seq_one_letter_code
_entity_poly.pdbx_strand_id
1 'polypeptide(L)'
;MAVHQRKLKLIAFDIDGATYECQIKTWKLENNTDEGDKQYSFCSDGEFREDSDPDWSLQFEYYSDWRSGGLSDVLMLAQGRTVDFTIDHHPDIPDEHVRWSGRCTVKAPSIGGEVRTTETQEAEFPVIGQPAYSRP
;
A
#
# COMPACT_ATOMS: atom_id res chain seq x y z
N MET A 1 19.34 -26.74 4.23
CA MET A 1 18.91 -25.34 4.07
C MET A 1 17.40 -25.33 3.95
N ALA A 2 16.70 -24.80 4.95
CA ALA A 2 15.26 -24.59 4.83
C ALA A 2 15.02 -23.42 3.87
N VAL A 3 14.04 -23.54 2.99
CA VAL A 3 13.64 -22.46 2.10
C VAL A 3 12.91 -21.43 2.96
N HIS A 4 13.56 -20.29 3.23
CA HIS A 4 13.00 -19.20 4.06
C HIS A 4 12.08 -18.25 3.26
N GLN A 5 11.94 -18.46 1.96
CA GLN A 5 11.06 -17.70 1.08
C GLN A 5 9.70 -18.40 0.98
N ARG A 6 8.62 -17.70 1.36
CA ARG A 6 7.24 -18.19 1.24
C ARG A 6 6.44 -17.29 0.29
N LYS A 7 5.40 -17.87 -0.32
CA LYS A 7 4.42 -17.09 -1.08
C LYS A 7 3.56 -16.29 -0.10
N LEU A 8 3.30 -15.02 -0.41
CA LEU A 8 2.29 -14.22 0.28
C LEU A 8 0.95 -14.96 0.23
N LYS A 9 0.33 -15.16 1.40
CA LYS A 9 -0.83 -16.05 1.53
C LYS A 9 -2.16 -15.29 1.59
N LEU A 10 -2.17 -14.13 2.24
CA LEU A 10 -3.36 -13.30 2.44
C LEU A 10 -2.96 -11.84 2.29
N ILE A 11 -3.86 -11.02 1.76
CA ILE A 11 -3.70 -9.57 1.62
C ILE A 11 -5.03 -8.97 2.07
N ALA A 12 -5.14 -8.66 3.36
CA ALA A 12 -6.28 -7.91 3.86
C ALA A 12 -6.25 -6.50 3.26
N PHE A 13 -7.40 -6.05 2.78
CA PHE A 13 -7.59 -4.66 2.41
C PHE A 13 -9.04 -4.34 2.73
N ASP A 14 -9.20 -3.43 3.68
CA ASP A 14 -10.49 -3.00 4.18
C ASP A 14 -10.73 -1.56 3.72
N ILE A 15 -11.87 -1.31 3.09
CA ILE A 15 -12.36 0.04 2.86
C ILE A 15 -13.76 0.10 3.48
N ASP A 16 -13.96 1.04 4.39
CA ASP A 16 -15.26 1.29 5.04
C ASP A 16 -15.90 0.01 5.64
N GLY A 17 -15.09 -0.93 6.15
CA GLY A 17 -15.53 -2.20 6.75
C GLY A 17 -15.84 -3.31 5.74
N ALA A 18 -15.54 -3.11 4.45
CA ALA A 18 -15.63 -4.13 3.41
C ALA A 18 -14.23 -4.66 3.05
N THR A 19 -14.08 -5.99 3.09
CA THR A 19 -12.81 -6.66 2.82
C THR A 19 -12.74 -7.17 1.38
N TYR A 20 -11.66 -6.83 0.67
CA TYR A 20 -11.48 -7.15 -0.76
C TYR A 20 -10.35 -8.15 -1.05
N GLU A 21 -10.03 -9.02 -0.08
CA GLU A 21 -8.92 -9.98 -0.12
C GLU A 21 -8.84 -10.83 -1.40
N CYS A 22 -9.99 -11.24 -1.95
CA CYS A 22 -10.01 -12.13 -3.12
C CYS A 22 -9.78 -11.41 -4.45
N GLN A 23 -9.83 -10.07 -4.47
CA GLN A 23 -9.69 -9.28 -5.70
C GLN A 23 -8.27 -8.78 -5.89
N ILE A 24 -7.49 -8.66 -4.82
CA ILE A 24 -6.11 -8.17 -4.88
C ILE A 24 -5.18 -9.29 -5.32
N LYS A 25 -4.41 -9.04 -6.37
CA LYS A 25 -3.45 -9.97 -6.96
C LYS A 25 -2.03 -9.72 -6.44
N THR A 26 -1.63 -8.45 -6.38
CA THR A 26 -0.33 -8.02 -5.85
C THR A 26 -0.48 -6.71 -5.11
N TRP A 27 0.40 -6.42 -4.15
CA TRP A 27 0.52 -5.11 -3.53
C TRP A 27 1.98 -4.82 -3.22
N LYS A 28 2.31 -3.55 -3.07
CA LYS A 28 3.64 -3.03 -2.79
C LYS A 28 3.48 -1.76 -1.95
N LEU A 29 4.18 -1.71 -0.83
CA LEU A 29 4.27 -0.51 0.00
C LEU A 29 5.68 0.07 -0.18
N GLU A 30 5.77 1.20 -0.84
CA GLU A 30 7.02 1.88 -1.17
C GLU A 30 7.29 3.02 -0.20
N ASN A 31 8.55 3.12 0.23
CA ASN A 31 9.04 4.28 0.96
C ASN A 31 9.78 5.18 -0.04
N ASN A 32 9.15 6.30 -0.39
CA ASN A 32 9.66 7.32 -1.29
C ASN A 32 10.23 8.53 -0.53
N THR A 33 10.36 8.42 0.80
CA THR A 33 10.94 9.48 1.65
C THR A 33 12.34 9.84 1.15
N ASP A 34 12.56 11.11 0.84
CA ASP A 34 13.85 11.61 0.41
C ASP A 34 14.84 11.63 1.59
N GLU A 35 16.11 11.30 1.37
CA GLU A 35 17.14 11.34 2.43
C GLU A 35 17.54 12.77 2.82
N GLY A 36 17.00 13.78 2.13
CA GLY A 36 17.25 15.20 2.38
C GLY A 36 18.61 15.65 1.84
N ASP A 37 18.70 16.92 1.45
CA ASP A 37 19.95 17.47 0.93
C ASP A 37 20.98 17.62 2.06
N LYS A 38 22.22 17.23 1.78
CA LYS A 38 23.35 17.49 2.69
C LYS A 38 23.72 18.98 2.61
N GLN A 39 23.60 19.70 3.71
CA GLN A 39 24.04 21.08 3.81
C GLN A 39 25.36 21.17 4.60
N TYR A 40 26.27 21.96 4.05
CA TYR A 40 27.55 22.27 4.68
C TYR A 40 27.44 23.63 5.37
N SER A 41 27.62 23.66 6.69
CA SER A 41 27.70 24.92 7.44
C SER A 41 29.15 25.26 7.75
N PHE A 42 29.50 26.55 7.72
CA PHE A 42 30.82 27.03 8.15
C PHE A 42 30.97 27.08 9.69
N CYS A 43 29.98 26.60 10.44
CA CYS A 43 30.05 26.43 11.90
C CYS A 43 30.71 25.09 12.26
N SER A 44 31.15 24.93 13.51
CA SER A 44 31.93 23.78 13.98
C SER A 44 31.25 22.41 13.83
N ASP A 45 29.94 22.39 13.58
CA ASP A 45 29.14 21.18 13.46
C ASP A 45 29.24 20.50 12.08
N GLY A 46 29.91 21.15 11.11
CA GLY A 46 30.49 20.52 9.92
C GLY A 46 29.50 20.09 8.82
N GLU A 47 28.44 19.35 9.15
CA GLU A 47 27.41 18.87 8.22
C GLU A 47 26.09 18.65 8.95
N PHE A 48 24.96 19.03 8.35
CA PHE A 48 23.64 18.54 8.76
C PHE A 48 22.78 18.20 7.53
N ARG A 49 21.82 17.30 7.71
CA ARG A 49 20.82 16.93 6.69
C ARG A 49 19.50 17.59 7.06
N GLU A 50 18.78 18.10 6.07
CA GLU A 50 17.39 18.51 6.28
C GLU A 50 16.51 17.28 6.52
N ASP A 51 15.62 17.38 7.50
CA ASP A 51 14.61 16.34 7.73
C ASP A 51 13.56 16.42 6.61
N SER A 52 13.35 15.29 5.93
CA SER A 52 12.28 15.14 4.93
C SER A 52 11.02 14.58 5.57
N ASP A 53 9.87 15.03 5.09
CA ASP A 53 8.59 14.43 5.47
C ASP A 53 8.50 12.99 4.93
N PRO A 54 7.93 12.04 5.71
CA PRO A 54 7.77 10.66 5.27
C PRO A 54 6.80 10.60 4.08
N ASP A 55 7.30 10.07 2.96
CA ASP A 55 6.52 9.82 1.75
C ASP A 55 6.42 8.31 1.51
N TRP A 56 5.22 7.78 1.63
CA TRP A 56 4.94 6.36 1.44
C TRP A 56 3.81 6.20 0.43
N SER A 57 3.89 5.20 -0.44
CA SER A 57 2.80 4.88 -1.38
C SER A 57 2.42 3.40 -1.29
N LEU A 58 1.12 3.14 -1.35
CA LEU A 58 0.54 1.81 -1.43
C LEU A 58 0.08 1.57 -2.86
N GLN A 59 0.77 0.68 -3.56
CA GLN A 59 0.44 0.25 -4.92
C GLN A 59 -0.16 -1.16 -4.87
N PHE A 60 -1.17 -1.45 -5.68
CA PHE A 60 -1.68 -2.80 -5.82
C PHE A 60 -2.33 -3.04 -7.19
N GLU A 61 -2.24 -4.29 -7.63
CA GLU A 61 -2.91 -4.81 -8.81
C GLU A 61 -4.10 -5.66 -8.36
N TYR A 62 -5.25 -5.48 -8.99
CA TYR A 62 -6.47 -6.21 -8.64
C TYR A 62 -7.31 -6.55 -9.87
N TYR A 63 -8.19 -7.54 -9.71
CA TYR A 63 -9.18 -7.90 -10.72
C TYR A 63 -10.32 -6.88 -10.71
N SER A 64 -10.60 -6.29 -11.87
CA SER A 64 -11.61 -5.24 -11.98
C SER A 64 -13.00 -5.81 -11.73
N ASP A 65 -13.77 -5.13 -10.87
CA ASP A 65 -15.14 -5.50 -10.55
C ASP A 65 -16.02 -4.25 -10.53
N TRP A 66 -16.74 -4.06 -11.63
CA TRP A 66 -17.63 -2.93 -11.89
C TRP A 66 -19.06 -3.16 -11.40
N ARG A 67 -19.34 -4.27 -10.73
CA ARG A 67 -20.65 -4.47 -10.08
C ARG A 67 -20.78 -3.45 -8.94
N SER A 68 -22.02 -3.11 -8.60
CA SER A 68 -22.27 -2.25 -7.43
C SER A 68 -21.63 -2.86 -6.18
N GLY A 69 -20.75 -2.09 -5.53
CA GLY A 69 -19.98 -2.53 -4.35
C GLY A 69 -18.74 -3.37 -4.65
N GLY A 70 -18.42 -3.63 -5.92
CA GLY A 70 -17.12 -4.17 -6.33
C GLY A 70 -16.00 -3.15 -6.11
N LEU A 71 -14.75 -3.63 -6.00
CA LEU A 71 -13.62 -2.76 -5.67
C LEU A 71 -13.46 -1.60 -6.68
N SER A 72 -13.62 -1.83 -7.99
CA SER A 72 -13.51 -0.76 -8.99
C SER A 72 -14.57 0.33 -8.80
N ASP A 73 -15.82 -0.05 -8.50
CA ASP A 73 -16.92 0.88 -8.23
C ASP A 73 -16.67 1.69 -6.95
N VAL A 74 -16.25 1.00 -5.88
CA VAL A 74 -15.98 1.61 -4.57
C VAL A 74 -14.81 2.58 -4.64
N LEU A 75 -13.71 2.21 -5.30
CA LEU A 75 -12.55 3.09 -5.46
C LEU A 75 -12.88 4.34 -6.27
N MET A 76 -13.74 4.23 -7.28
CA MET A 76 -14.20 5.39 -8.05
C MET A 76 -15.06 6.33 -7.22
N LEU A 77 -15.99 5.79 -6.42
CA LEU A 77 -16.87 6.60 -5.56
C LEU A 77 -16.16 7.18 -4.33
N ALA A 78 -15.08 6.53 -3.88
CA ALA A 78 -14.28 6.95 -2.74
C ALA A 78 -13.11 7.86 -3.11
N GLN A 79 -13.00 8.32 -4.36
CA GLN A 79 -11.90 9.18 -4.80
C GLN A 79 -11.72 10.40 -3.88
N GLY A 80 -10.48 10.62 -3.44
CA GLY A 80 -10.10 11.72 -2.56
C GLY A 80 -10.42 11.50 -1.08
N ARG A 81 -11.06 10.37 -0.71
CA ARG A 81 -11.29 10.02 0.69
C ARG A 81 -10.05 9.41 1.31
N THR A 82 -9.89 9.64 2.61
CA THR A 82 -8.91 8.93 3.42
C THR A 82 -9.53 7.63 3.93
N VAL A 83 -8.84 6.52 3.72
CA VAL A 83 -9.24 5.19 4.20
C VAL A 83 -8.12 4.59 5.03
N ASP A 84 -8.49 3.81 6.04
CA ASP A 84 -7.53 2.97 6.76
C ASP A 84 -7.18 1.75 5.91
N PHE A 85 -5.95 1.25 6.02
CA PHE A 85 -5.56 -0.01 5.42
C PHE A 85 -4.82 -0.87 6.45
N THR A 86 -4.92 -2.19 6.30
CA THR A 86 -4.18 -3.17 7.10
C THR A 86 -3.75 -4.30 6.20
N ILE A 87 -2.45 -4.59 6.14
CA ILE A 87 -1.85 -5.61 5.29
C ILE A 87 -1.16 -6.63 6.19
N ASP A 88 -1.61 -7.88 6.11
CA ASP A 88 -1.11 -8.99 6.92
C ASP A 88 -0.30 -9.97 6.08
N HIS A 89 0.93 -10.25 6.49
CA HIS A 89 1.75 -11.31 5.93
C HIS A 89 1.71 -12.53 6.81
N HIS A 90 1.46 -13.68 6.20
CA HIS A 90 1.50 -15.00 6.84
C HIS A 90 0.75 -15.04 8.18
N PRO A 91 -0.49 -14.51 8.27
CA PRO A 91 -1.21 -14.40 9.54
C PRO A 91 -1.52 -15.76 10.18
N ASP A 92 -1.45 -16.84 9.41
CA ASP A 92 -1.69 -18.21 9.85
C ASP A 92 -0.42 -18.96 10.25
N ILE A 93 0.75 -18.32 10.16
CA ILE A 93 2.04 -18.93 10.51
C ILE A 93 2.60 -18.24 11.77
N PRO A 94 2.65 -18.94 12.91
CA PRO A 94 3.25 -18.41 14.13
C PRO A 94 4.67 -17.90 13.90
N ASP A 95 5.02 -16.80 14.57
CA ASP A 95 6.33 -16.11 14.50
C ASP A 95 6.73 -15.53 13.12
N GLU A 96 5.92 -15.74 12.08
CA GLU A 96 6.09 -15.17 10.74
C GLU A 96 5.04 -14.08 10.42
N HIS A 97 4.02 -13.91 11.29
CA HIS A 97 2.99 -12.88 11.13
C HIS A 97 3.59 -11.48 11.26
N VAL A 98 3.48 -10.71 10.18
CA VAL A 98 3.82 -9.29 10.13
C VAL A 98 2.61 -8.50 9.66
N ARG A 99 2.31 -7.39 10.34
CA ARG A 99 1.23 -6.49 9.98
C ARG A 99 1.74 -5.08 9.70
N TRP A 100 1.28 -4.52 8.58
CA TRP A 100 1.41 -3.11 8.25
C TRP A 100 0.04 -2.45 8.34
N SER A 101 -0.07 -1.29 8.96
CA SER A 101 -1.33 -0.55 9.04
C SER A 101 -1.09 0.94 8.87
N GLY A 102 -2.08 1.66 8.35
CA GLY A 102 -1.96 3.09 8.13
C GLY A 102 -3.20 3.68 7.49
N ARG A 103 -3.09 4.93 7.05
CA ARG A 103 -4.14 5.62 6.28
C ARG A 103 -3.60 5.99 4.92
N CYS A 104 -4.41 5.88 3.88
CA CYS A 104 -4.06 6.35 2.54
C CYS A 104 -5.19 7.16 1.93
N THR A 105 -4.86 8.00 0.95
CA THR A 105 -5.87 8.74 0.18
C THR A 105 -6.21 7.95 -1.06
N VAL A 106 -7.48 7.60 -1.23
CA VAL A 106 -7.95 6.84 -2.39
C VAL A 106 -7.81 7.70 -3.63
N LYS A 107 -7.15 7.14 -4.64
CA LYS A 107 -7.08 7.71 -5.99
C LYS A 107 -7.89 6.82 -6.93
N ALA A 108 -8.68 7.43 -7.81
CA ALA A 108 -9.41 6.66 -8.80
C ALA A 108 -8.43 5.84 -9.66
N PRO A 109 -8.65 4.53 -9.83
CA PRO A 109 -7.80 3.68 -10.65
C PRO A 109 -7.95 4.04 -12.13
N SER A 110 -6.99 3.63 -12.95
CA SER A 110 -7.11 3.76 -14.41
C SER A 110 -8.19 2.82 -14.94
N ILE A 111 -8.90 3.25 -15.98
CA ILE A 111 -9.95 2.46 -16.65
C ILE A 111 -9.41 1.98 -17.99
N GLY A 112 -9.46 0.67 -18.24
CA GLY A 112 -9.06 0.08 -19.51
C GLY A 112 -8.73 -1.40 -19.39
N GLY A 113 -8.71 -2.08 -20.54
CA GLY A 113 -8.40 -3.51 -20.61
C GLY A 113 -8.32 -4.00 -22.04
N GLU A 114 -7.77 -5.20 -22.21
CA GLU A 114 -7.72 -5.87 -23.50
C GLU A 114 -9.01 -6.68 -23.75
N VAL A 115 -9.52 -6.62 -24.97
CA VAL A 115 -10.73 -7.36 -25.36
C VAL A 115 -10.45 -8.86 -25.25
N ARG A 116 -11.30 -9.59 -24.51
CA ARG A 116 -11.25 -11.05 -24.27
C ARG A 116 -10.20 -11.51 -23.26
N THR A 117 -9.60 -10.62 -22.47
CA THR A 117 -8.79 -11.00 -21.30
C THR A 117 -9.53 -10.67 -20.01
N THR A 118 -9.07 -11.26 -18.89
CA THR A 118 -9.56 -10.86 -17.57
C THR A 118 -9.05 -9.45 -17.28
N GLU A 119 -9.98 -8.52 -17.07
CA GLU A 119 -9.64 -7.13 -16.75
C GLU A 119 -8.91 -7.07 -15.42
N THR A 120 -7.76 -6.39 -15.42
CA THR A 120 -6.94 -6.12 -14.24
C THR A 120 -6.60 -4.64 -14.25
N GLN A 121 -6.56 -4.05 -13.07
CA GLN A 121 -6.28 -2.64 -12.87
C GLN A 121 -5.22 -2.46 -11.80
N GLU A 122 -4.49 -1.36 -11.92
CA GLU A 122 -3.49 -0.93 -10.95
C GLU A 122 -4.00 0.33 -10.26
N ALA A 123 -3.76 0.40 -8.95
CA ALA A 123 -4.08 1.54 -8.12
C ALA A 123 -2.85 1.92 -7.29
N GLU A 124 -2.63 3.23 -7.13
CA GLU A 124 -1.57 3.78 -6.28
C GLU A 124 -2.15 4.85 -5.37
N PHE A 125 -2.05 4.61 -4.06
CA PHE A 125 -2.57 5.48 -3.02
C PHE A 125 -1.43 6.07 -2.20
N PRO A 126 -1.31 7.41 -2.12
CA PRO A 126 -0.37 8.02 -1.19
C PRO A 126 -0.81 7.72 0.25
N VAL A 127 0.12 7.21 1.04
CA VAL A 127 -0.05 6.93 2.47
C VAL A 127 0.15 8.24 3.24
N ILE A 128 -0.73 8.48 4.20
CA ILE A 128 -0.67 9.67 5.05
C ILE A 128 0.27 9.38 6.21
N GLY A 129 1.48 9.93 6.12
CA GLY A 129 2.54 9.76 7.11
C GLY A 129 3.20 8.38 7.02
N GLN A 130 3.76 7.91 8.14
CA GLN A 130 4.47 6.63 8.19
C GLN A 130 3.51 5.48 8.56
N PRO A 131 3.50 4.37 7.80
CA PRO A 131 2.75 3.18 8.16
C PRO A 131 3.34 2.50 9.40
N ALA A 132 2.49 1.96 10.25
CA ALA A 132 2.86 1.25 11.46
C ALA A 132 3.19 -0.23 11.16
N TYR A 133 4.40 -0.65 11.51
CA TYR A 133 4.85 -2.04 11.48
C TYR A 133 4.59 -2.71 12.84
N SER A 134 4.04 -3.91 12.83
CA SER A 134 3.85 -4.72 14.04
C SER A 134 4.00 -6.22 13.78
N ARG A 135 4.27 -6.96 14.86
CA ARG A 135 4.24 -8.43 14.91
C ARG A 135 3.18 -8.83 15.94
N PRO A 136 1.99 -9.24 15.49
CA PRO A 136 0.92 -9.69 16.38
C PRO A 136 1.24 -11.01 17.11
#